data_AF-A0A7L2EP15-F1
#
_entry.id   AF-A0A7L2EP15-F1
#
_cell.length_a   1.000
_cell.length_b   1.000
_cell.length_c   1.000
_cell.angle_alpha   90.00
_cell.angle_beta   90.00
_cell.angle_gamma   90.00
#
_symmetry.space_group_name_H-M   'P 1'
#
loop_
_entity.id
_entity.type
_entity.pdbx_description
1 polymer ?
#
loop_
_entity_poly.entity_id
_entity_poly.type
_entity_poly.pdbx_seq_one_letter_code
_entity_poly.pdbx_strand_id
1 'polypeptide(L)'
;IESKQRFGFCRLTSGGKVCLCILSYLPWFEVYYKLLNTLADYLVKEQENDSNDLLKSLYSHPVPKANALVSLSVHSYFITPDITGLPTIPESRNLTEYFVAVDVNNMLQLYASMLHERRIIITSSKLSTLTACVHASAALLYPMYWQHIYIPVLPPHLLDYCCAPMPYLIGVHFSLIERVKNRSLEDVVLLNVDTNTLETPFNDLNNLPGEVVSALKNKLKKQSTATGDGVAKAFLRAQAALFGSYRDALRYKPGEPITFCENSFVKHRSSTTKQFLETAVNLQLFKQFIDGRLSKLNAGRGFSDIFEEEITAGGFCRGNSRSYQQWMHTVKKGSALINTAMTKATPAMKTAYKFAKNQARQGIKEVKSKLKHKESEEEYGSCSAGAIQTVPVYTSHYEKRTSSEKRRLAQTRFNQRLSNQDFALDEDDDDEIERTSKLSLEDSEEPSAYFYDSDGSAEIGITEHPGEMDLLGEILDTLSTHSSDQGKLSGAKSLDFFRSMDDIDYKTA
;
A
#
# COMPACT_ATOMS: atom_id res chain seq x y z
N ILE A 1 14.64 -0.96 -14.74
CA ILE A 1 14.38 0.10 -13.72
C ILE A 1 12.86 0.26 -13.58
N GLU A 2 12.13 -0.85 -13.42
CA GLU A 2 10.66 -0.86 -13.49
C GLU A 2 10.03 -0.22 -12.24
N SER A 3 9.07 0.70 -12.48
CA SER A 3 8.10 1.23 -11.51
C SER A 3 8.65 1.67 -10.15
N LYS A 4 9.89 2.20 -10.09
CA LYS A 4 10.44 2.81 -8.86
C LYS A 4 10.18 4.32 -8.84
N GLN A 5 9.55 4.77 -7.76
CA GLN A 5 9.25 6.18 -7.50
C GLN A 5 10.54 7.01 -7.38
N ARG A 6 10.51 8.23 -7.91
CA ARG A 6 11.44 9.31 -7.55
C ARG A 6 10.62 10.41 -6.88
N PHE A 7 11.13 10.92 -5.77
CA PHE A 7 10.49 11.96 -4.97
C PHE A 7 11.12 13.29 -5.34
N GLY A 8 10.31 14.22 -5.86
CA GLY A 8 10.69 15.62 -6.04
C GLY A 8 10.28 16.42 -4.82
N PHE A 9 11.20 16.62 -3.89
CA PHE A 9 10.96 17.44 -2.70
C PHE A 9 11.07 18.91 -3.09
N CYS A 10 10.00 19.68 -2.90
CA CYS A 10 9.89 21.04 -3.41
C CYS A 10 9.72 22.08 -2.29
N ARG A 11 10.39 23.22 -2.43
CA ARG A 11 10.15 24.45 -1.64
C ARG A 11 9.80 25.59 -2.60
N LEU A 12 8.52 25.90 -2.68
CA LEU A 12 7.99 27.05 -3.41
C LEU A 12 8.15 28.33 -2.56
N THR A 13 8.62 29.42 -3.15
CA THR A 13 8.74 30.71 -2.44
C THR A 13 7.38 31.38 -2.26
N SER A 14 7.30 32.33 -1.31
CA SER A 14 6.17 33.27 -1.26
C SER A 14 5.96 33.94 -2.63
N GLY A 15 4.70 34.13 -3.02
CA GLY A 15 4.31 34.60 -4.35
C GLY A 15 4.44 33.59 -5.49
N GLY A 16 4.90 32.35 -5.24
CA GLY A 16 4.83 31.23 -6.20
C GLY A 16 5.75 31.30 -7.42
N LYS A 17 6.69 32.26 -7.48
CA LYS A 17 7.51 32.53 -8.67
C LYS A 17 8.76 31.65 -8.79
N VAL A 18 9.31 31.16 -7.68
CA VAL A 18 10.55 30.37 -7.65
C VAL A 18 10.30 29.09 -6.85
N CYS A 19 10.83 27.96 -7.34
CA CYS A 19 10.75 26.68 -6.65
C CYS A 19 12.14 26.03 -6.62
N LEU A 20 12.61 25.68 -5.42
CA LEU A 20 13.76 24.81 -5.24
C LEU A 20 13.27 23.36 -5.23
N CYS A 21 13.99 22.45 -5.87
CA CYS A 21 13.61 21.03 -5.95
C CYS A 21 14.84 20.13 -5.77
N ILE A 22 14.72 19.10 -4.92
CA ILE A 22 15.67 17.99 -4.83
C ILE A 22 14.96 16.72 -5.30
N LEU A 23 15.55 16.04 -6.29
CA LEU A 23 15.04 14.77 -6.83
C LEU A 23 15.84 13.59 -6.25
N SER A 24 15.19 12.69 -5.52
CA SER A 24 15.84 11.52 -4.90
C SER A 24 15.00 10.25 -5.01
N TYR A 25 15.64 9.09 -4.87
CA TYR A 25 14.97 7.80 -4.65
C TYR A 25 14.70 7.54 -3.15
N LEU A 26 15.27 8.34 -2.25
CA LEU A 26 15.14 8.18 -0.80
C LEU A 26 13.90 8.96 -0.31
N PRO A 27 12.93 8.31 0.37
CA PRO A 27 11.67 8.93 0.79
C PRO A 27 11.83 9.74 2.09
N TRP A 28 12.84 10.60 2.17
CA TRP A 28 13.25 11.31 3.39
C TRP A 28 12.66 12.72 3.46
N PHE A 29 11.33 12.82 3.51
CA PHE A 29 10.57 14.08 3.46
C PHE A 29 11.12 15.12 4.45
N GLU A 30 11.24 14.77 5.72
CA GLU A 30 11.64 15.68 6.80
C GLU A 30 13.08 16.18 6.63
N VAL A 31 13.99 15.31 6.14
CA VAL A 31 15.39 15.66 5.86
C VAL A 31 15.47 16.62 4.68
N TYR A 32 14.84 16.28 3.55
CA TYR A 32 14.90 17.10 2.35
C TYR A 32 14.14 18.43 2.50
N TYR A 33 13.03 18.50 3.24
CA TYR A 33 12.37 19.76 3.55
C TYR A 33 13.23 20.68 4.43
N LYS A 34 13.93 20.15 5.45
CA LYS A 34 14.89 20.93 6.25
C LYS A 34 16.05 21.44 5.38
N LEU A 35 16.64 20.56 4.56
CA LEU A 35 17.73 20.91 3.65
C LEU A 35 17.32 21.97 2.62
N LEU A 36 16.11 21.89 2.05
CA LEU A 36 15.58 22.90 1.13
C LEU A 36 15.38 24.27 1.78
N ASN A 37 15.11 24.32 3.09
CA ASN A 37 15.11 25.59 3.82
C ASN A 37 16.54 26.14 3.95
N THR A 38 17.50 25.34 4.42
CA THR A 38 18.91 25.74 4.54
C THR A 38 19.49 26.25 3.21
N LEU A 39 19.23 25.54 2.11
CA LEU A 39 19.67 25.96 0.77
C LEU A 39 19.01 27.26 0.30
N ALA A 40 17.73 27.48 0.63
CA ALA A 40 17.07 28.75 0.34
C ALA A 40 17.66 29.91 1.15
N ASP A 41 17.99 29.67 2.41
CA ASP A 41 18.55 30.69 3.29
C ASP A 41 19.99 31.06 2.87
N TYR A 42 20.77 30.09 2.37
CA TYR A 42 22.05 30.37 1.71
C TYR A 42 21.90 31.17 0.41
N LEU A 43 20.90 30.85 -0.42
CA LEU A 43 20.62 31.63 -1.65
C LEU A 43 20.18 33.06 -1.35
N VAL A 44 19.42 33.29 -0.26
CA VAL A 44 19.02 34.64 0.18
C VAL A 44 20.19 35.42 0.81
N LYS A 45 21.21 34.73 1.32
CA LYS A 45 22.44 35.32 1.89
C LYS A 45 23.61 35.39 0.90
N GLU A 46 23.39 35.02 -0.37
CA GLU A 46 24.41 34.94 -1.42
C GLU A 46 25.61 34.01 -1.06
N GLN A 47 25.39 33.03 -0.18
CA GLN A 47 26.39 32.06 0.29
C GLN A 47 26.59 30.91 -0.70
N GLU A 48 27.05 31.23 -1.92
CA GLU A 48 27.22 30.22 -2.99
C GLU A 48 28.22 29.12 -2.62
N ASN A 49 29.31 29.44 -1.92
CA ASN A 49 30.32 28.44 -1.53
C ASN A 49 29.74 27.41 -0.56
N ASP A 50 29.11 27.87 0.53
CA ASP A 50 28.51 26.99 1.54
C ASP A 50 27.39 26.11 0.94
N SER A 51 26.58 26.68 0.04
CA SER A 51 25.54 25.96 -0.71
C SER A 51 26.14 24.87 -1.63
N ASN A 52 27.17 25.22 -2.40
CA ASN A 52 27.85 24.27 -3.29
C ASN A 52 28.54 23.15 -2.50
N ASP A 53 29.20 23.44 -1.39
CA ASP A 53 29.92 22.44 -0.60
C ASP A 53 28.97 21.54 0.20
N LEU A 54 27.85 22.07 0.71
CA LEU A 54 26.76 21.28 1.27
C LEU A 54 26.18 20.29 0.24
N LEU A 55 25.97 20.74 -1.01
CA LEU A 55 25.48 19.88 -2.09
C LEU A 55 26.51 18.83 -2.54
N LYS A 56 27.80 19.19 -2.67
CA LYS A 56 28.89 18.24 -2.97
C LYS A 56 29.03 17.19 -1.87
N SER A 57 28.99 17.62 -0.62
CA SER A 57 29.07 16.76 0.58
C SER A 57 27.94 15.72 0.54
N LEU A 58 26.69 16.16 0.39
CA LEU A 58 25.53 15.27 0.29
C LEU A 58 25.56 14.33 -0.92
N TYR A 59 25.99 14.82 -2.09
CA TYR A 59 26.00 14.03 -3.32
C TYR A 59 27.12 12.97 -3.36
N SER A 60 28.26 13.25 -2.72
CA SER A 60 29.40 12.31 -2.62
C SER A 60 29.29 11.36 -1.43
N HIS A 61 28.49 11.68 -0.40
CA HIS A 61 28.28 10.81 0.75
C HIS A 61 27.61 9.49 0.32
N PRO A 62 28.18 8.31 0.67
CA PRO A 62 27.56 7.02 0.35
C PRO A 62 26.22 6.88 1.07
N VAL A 63 25.22 6.22 0.47
CA VAL A 63 23.90 6.07 1.07
C VAL A 63 24.02 5.39 2.45
N PRO A 64 23.72 6.10 3.55
CA PRO A 64 23.91 5.60 4.91
C PRO A 64 22.83 4.57 5.28
N LYS A 65 23.11 3.81 6.35
CA LYS A 65 22.12 2.96 7.01
C LYS A 65 21.09 3.82 7.75
N ALA A 66 19.94 3.24 8.12
CA ALA A 66 18.97 3.88 9.02
C ALA A 66 19.58 4.15 10.41
N ASN A 67 19.05 5.15 11.12
CA ASN A 67 19.44 5.60 12.45
C ASN A 67 20.94 5.96 12.59
N ALA A 68 21.57 6.38 11.48
CA ALA A 68 22.94 6.87 11.43
C ALA A 68 22.96 8.39 11.43
N LEU A 69 23.86 8.98 12.22
CA LEU A 69 24.14 10.41 12.18
C LEU A 69 25.00 10.73 10.94
N VAL A 70 24.49 11.60 10.07
CA VAL A 70 25.20 12.15 8.92
C VAL A 70 25.51 13.61 9.22
N SER A 71 26.79 13.99 9.15
CA SER A 71 27.22 15.38 9.17
C SER A 71 27.65 15.78 7.76
N LEU A 72 27.06 16.85 7.23
CA LEU A 72 27.37 17.41 5.92
C LEU A 72 28.28 18.65 6.02
N SER A 73 28.11 19.43 7.09
CA SER A 73 28.92 20.59 7.46
C SER A 73 28.87 20.80 8.99
N VAL A 74 29.69 21.71 9.53
CA VAL A 74 29.73 22.05 10.97
C VAL A 74 28.35 22.40 11.54
N HIS A 75 27.46 22.96 10.72
CA HIS A 75 26.13 23.42 11.12
C HIS A 75 24.99 22.67 10.39
N SER A 76 25.26 21.50 9.79
CA SER A 76 24.26 20.74 9.05
C SER A 76 24.47 19.24 9.22
N TYR A 77 23.68 18.65 10.12
CA TYR A 77 23.63 17.22 10.36
C TYR A 77 22.17 16.73 10.41
N PHE A 78 21.97 15.42 10.19
CA PHE A 78 20.68 14.77 10.35
C PHE A 78 20.86 13.30 10.76
N ILE A 79 19.84 12.74 11.42
CA ILE A 79 19.74 11.30 11.64
C ILE A 79 18.92 10.71 10.49
N THR A 80 19.39 9.62 9.91
CA THR A 80 18.73 8.96 8.77
C THR A 80 17.48 8.20 9.24
N PRO A 81 16.30 8.42 8.62
CA PRO A 81 15.06 7.84 9.12
C PRO A 81 14.99 6.33 8.88
N ASP A 82 14.44 5.60 9.84
CA ASP A 82 14.13 4.18 9.71
C ASP A 82 12.81 3.96 8.96
N ILE A 83 12.93 3.62 7.68
CA ILE A 83 11.79 3.33 6.79
C ILE A 83 11.07 2.00 7.11
N THR A 84 11.45 1.29 8.18
CA THR A 84 10.76 0.08 8.65
C THR A 84 9.81 0.33 9.82
N GLY A 85 9.91 1.49 10.48
CA GLY A 85 8.98 1.93 11.51
C GLY A 85 7.63 2.38 10.95
N LEU A 86 6.62 2.48 11.83
CA LEU A 86 5.37 3.17 11.49
C LEU A 86 5.60 4.69 11.49
N PRO A 87 4.97 5.45 10.56
CA PRO A 87 4.99 6.91 10.61
C PRO A 87 4.24 7.40 11.86
N THR A 88 4.81 8.37 12.56
CA THR A 88 4.27 8.97 13.79
C THR A 88 3.79 10.41 13.59
N ILE A 89 2.91 10.88 14.47
CA ILE A 89 2.46 12.27 14.54
C ILE A 89 3.06 12.90 15.82
N PRO A 90 3.73 14.07 15.74
CA PRO A 90 3.79 15.00 14.60
C PRO A 90 4.97 14.79 13.62
N GLU A 91 5.86 13.82 13.83
CA GLU A 91 7.16 13.76 13.15
C GLU A 91 7.06 13.51 11.65
N SER A 92 6.13 12.64 11.21
CA SER A 92 5.87 12.42 9.79
C SER A 92 4.96 13.53 9.27
N ARG A 93 5.52 14.44 8.47
CA ARG A 93 4.77 15.60 7.96
C ARG A 93 3.57 15.17 7.13
N ASN A 94 3.73 14.13 6.31
CA ASN A 94 2.66 13.64 5.43
C ASN A 94 1.47 13.11 6.24
N LEU A 95 1.71 12.27 7.25
CA LEU A 95 0.64 11.70 8.08
C LEU A 95 -0.05 12.76 8.93
N THR A 96 0.74 13.68 9.51
CA THR A 96 0.25 14.78 10.35
C THR A 96 -0.68 15.71 9.56
N GLU A 97 -0.23 16.20 8.40
CA GLU A 97 -1.03 17.08 7.54
C GLU A 97 -2.29 16.37 7.00
N TYR A 98 -2.21 15.07 6.66
CA TYR A 98 -3.39 14.28 6.25
C TYR A 98 -4.41 14.11 7.38
N PHE A 99 -3.97 13.77 8.60
CA PHE A 99 -4.86 13.57 9.74
C PHE A 99 -5.51 14.88 10.24
N VAL A 100 -4.82 16.02 10.08
CA VAL A 100 -5.37 17.35 10.37
C VAL A 100 -6.36 17.83 9.29
N ALA A 101 -6.13 17.47 8.01
CA ALA A 101 -6.92 17.99 6.90
C ALA A 101 -8.10 17.11 6.46
N VAL A 102 -8.11 15.82 6.77
CA VAL A 102 -9.12 14.86 6.27
C VAL A 102 -9.89 14.20 7.40
N ASP A 103 -11.21 14.39 7.41
CA ASP A 103 -12.14 13.80 8.38
C ASP A 103 -11.99 12.29 8.48
N VAL A 104 -12.12 11.74 9.70
CA VAL A 104 -12.10 10.28 9.96
C VAL A 104 -13.08 9.51 9.05
N ASN A 105 -14.24 10.09 8.70
CA ASN A 105 -15.17 9.46 7.74
C ASN A 105 -14.56 9.37 6.33
N ASN A 106 -13.90 10.42 5.85
CA ASN A 106 -13.25 10.47 4.53
C ASN A 106 -11.98 9.60 4.49
N MET A 107 -11.22 9.53 5.60
CA MET A 107 -10.10 8.59 5.72
C MET A 107 -10.55 7.14 5.52
N LEU A 108 -11.70 6.76 6.11
CA LEU A 108 -12.29 5.42 5.97
C LEU A 108 -12.77 5.16 4.54
N GLN A 109 -13.42 6.15 3.89
CA GLN A 109 -13.88 6.03 2.50
C GLN A 109 -12.71 5.93 1.51
N LEU A 110 -11.64 6.73 1.67
CA LEU A 110 -10.42 6.60 0.86
C LEU A 110 -9.77 5.22 1.05
N TYR A 111 -9.66 4.74 2.29
CA TYR A 111 -9.09 3.43 2.59
C TYR A 111 -9.91 2.30 1.94
N ALA A 112 -11.24 2.33 2.06
CA ALA A 112 -12.12 1.38 1.38
C ALA A 112 -11.99 1.45 -0.15
N SER A 113 -11.89 2.66 -0.72
CA SER A 113 -11.69 2.86 -2.17
C SER A 113 -10.35 2.31 -2.66
N MET A 114 -9.28 2.46 -1.87
CA MET A 114 -7.98 1.86 -2.20
C MET A 114 -8.01 0.33 -2.09
N LEU A 115 -8.74 -0.22 -1.11
CA LEU A 115 -8.97 -1.67 -0.98
C LEU A 115 -9.85 -2.28 -2.07
N HIS A 116 -10.53 -1.47 -2.89
CA HIS A 116 -11.22 -1.92 -4.11
C HIS A 116 -10.48 -1.50 -5.40
N GLU A 117 -9.22 -1.02 -5.27
CA GLU A 117 -8.39 -0.46 -6.35
C GLU A 117 -9.19 0.48 -7.28
N ARG A 118 -9.88 1.47 -6.70
CA ARG A 118 -10.63 2.47 -7.48
C ARG A 118 -9.73 3.46 -8.22
N ARG A 119 -10.33 4.19 -9.18
CA ARG A 119 -9.80 5.45 -9.72
C ARG A 119 -10.06 6.55 -8.69
N ILE A 120 -9.01 7.10 -8.07
CA ILE A 120 -9.12 8.05 -6.95
C ILE A 120 -8.43 9.37 -7.32
N ILE A 121 -9.18 10.47 -7.24
CA ILE A 121 -8.68 11.84 -7.29
C ILE A 121 -8.79 12.47 -5.90
N ILE A 122 -7.70 13.05 -5.42
CA ILE A 122 -7.69 13.96 -4.26
C ILE A 122 -7.47 15.38 -4.81
N THR A 123 -8.20 16.37 -4.29
CA THR A 123 -8.02 17.78 -4.66
C THR A 123 -7.92 18.71 -3.45
N SER A 124 -7.07 19.72 -3.57
CA SER A 124 -6.86 20.81 -2.59
C SER A 124 -6.21 22.03 -3.26
N SER A 125 -6.45 23.22 -2.73
CA SER A 125 -5.76 24.47 -3.06
C SER A 125 -4.36 24.58 -2.46
N LYS A 126 -3.98 23.68 -1.54
CA LYS A 126 -2.66 23.64 -0.91
C LYS A 126 -1.87 22.44 -1.43
N LEU A 127 -0.76 22.69 -2.13
CA LEU A 127 0.09 21.62 -2.66
C LEU A 127 0.74 20.76 -1.56
N SER A 128 1.01 21.33 -0.37
CA SER A 128 1.46 20.58 0.80
C SER A 128 0.41 19.57 1.22
N THR A 129 -0.82 20.03 1.44
CA THR A 129 -1.96 19.22 1.88
C THR A 129 -2.30 18.16 0.85
N LEU A 130 -2.37 18.52 -0.44
CA LEU A 130 -2.60 17.61 -1.56
C LEU A 130 -1.62 16.44 -1.60
N THR A 131 -0.32 16.74 -1.61
CA THR A 131 0.73 15.71 -1.73
C THR A 131 0.85 14.88 -0.44
N ALA A 132 0.71 15.51 0.73
CA ALA A 132 0.64 14.81 2.01
C ALA A 132 -0.51 13.81 2.07
N CYS A 133 -1.73 14.20 1.64
CA CYS A 133 -2.89 13.31 1.59
C CYS A 133 -2.64 12.08 0.70
N VAL A 134 -2.06 12.26 -0.48
CA VAL A 134 -1.74 11.15 -1.40
C VAL A 134 -0.64 10.26 -0.84
N HIS A 135 0.40 10.82 -0.19
CA HIS A 135 1.46 10.04 0.43
C HIS A 135 1.01 9.28 1.69
N ALA A 136 0.22 9.91 2.56
CA ALA A 136 -0.24 9.31 3.81
C ALA A 136 -1.31 8.25 3.59
N SER A 137 -2.34 8.52 2.77
CA SER A 137 -3.38 7.52 2.46
C SER A 137 -2.77 6.23 1.89
N ALA A 138 -1.84 6.34 0.93
CA ALA A 138 -1.12 5.20 0.38
C ALA A 138 -0.21 4.47 1.39
N ALA A 139 0.38 5.19 2.35
CA ALA A 139 1.20 4.59 3.40
C ALA A 139 0.38 3.74 4.41
N LEU A 140 -0.88 4.10 4.64
CA LEU A 140 -1.79 3.36 5.53
C LEU A 140 -2.25 2.00 4.95
N LEU A 141 -1.85 1.66 3.72
CA LEU A 141 -1.99 0.32 3.14
C LEU A 141 -0.91 -0.67 3.63
N TYR A 142 0.12 -0.21 4.35
CA TYR A 142 1.22 -1.06 4.83
C TYR A 142 0.69 -2.34 5.52
N PRO A 143 1.23 -3.54 5.22
CA PRO A 143 2.47 -3.85 4.49
C PRO A 143 2.30 -3.91 2.96
N MET A 144 1.12 -3.56 2.45
CA MET A 144 0.83 -3.46 1.02
C MET A 144 1.14 -2.05 0.54
N TYR A 145 1.29 -1.89 -0.78
CA TYR A 145 1.58 -0.61 -1.41
C TYR A 145 0.74 -0.50 -2.67
N TRP A 146 0.37 0.72 -3.05
CA TRP A 146 -0.31 0.97 -4.32
C TRP A 146 0.55 0.54 -5.51
N GLN A 147 0.00 -0.26 -6.43
CA GLN A 147 0.74 -0.87 -7.56
C GLN A 147 0.45 -0.22 -8.92
N HIS A 148 -0.61 0.56 -9.02
CA HIS A 148 -1.06 1.17 -10.28
C HIS A 148 -0.56 2.61 -10.41
N ILE A 149 -1.20 3.45 -11.24
CA ILE A 149 -0.78 4.84 -11.44
C ILE A 149 -0.80 5.60 -10.11
N TYR A 150 0.31 6.28 -9.81
CA TYR A 150 0.52 7.02 -8.56
C TYR A 150 1.15 8.37 -8.86
N ILE A 151 0.40 9.46 -8.71
CA ILE A 151 0.84 10.81 -9.07
C ILE A 151 0.40 11.80 -7.97
N PRO A 152 1.26 12.10 -6.97
CA PRO A 152 0.92 12.99 -5.84
C PRO A 152 0.48 14.41 -6.24
N VAL A 153 0.92 14.91 -7.39
CA VAL A 153 0.42 16.14 -8.01
C VAL A 153 0.53 16.04 -9.53
N LEU A 154 -0.60 16.15 -10.23
CA LEU A 154 -0.69 16.08 -11.69
C LEU A 154 -0.60 17.49 -12.31
N PRO A 155 0.39 17.78 -13.18
CA PRO A 155 0.52 19.09 -13.80
C PRO A 155 -0.52 19.33 -14.90
N PRO A 156 -0.81 20.59 -15.27
CA PRO A 156 -1.91 20.94 -16.19
C PRO A 156 -1.84 20.32 -17.59
N HIS A 157 -0.64 19.93 -18.04
CA HIS A 157 -0.41 19.32 -19.36
C HIS A 157 -0.54 17.78 -19.36
N LEU A 158 -0.82 17.15 -18.21
CA LEU A 158 -1.05 15.71 -18.07
C LEU A 158 -2.48 15.37 -17.60
N LEU A 159 -3.42 16.32 -17.61
CA LEU A 159 -4.81 16.10 -17.14
C LEU A 159 -5.56 15.01 -17.93
N ASP A 160 -5.08 14.64 -19.12
CA ASP A 160 -5.60 13.49 -19.88
C ASP A 160 -5.43 12.14 -19.14
N TYR A 161 -4.44 12.03 -18.23
CA TYR A 161 -4.24 10.83 -17.41
C TYR A 161 -5.37 10.57 -16.40
N CYS A 162 -6.22 11.57 -16.09
CA CYS A 162 -7.44 11.34 -15.31
C CYS A 162 -8.49 10.52 -16.08
N CYS A 163 -8.46 10.51 -17.41
CA CYS A 163 -9.39 9.72 -18.23
C CYS A 163 -9.00 8.23 -18.34
N ALA A 164 -7.93 7.79 -17.67
CA ALA A 164 -7.34 6.50 -17.91
C ALA A 164 -8.09 5.36 -17.17
N PRO A 165 -8.30 4.17 -17.79
CA PRO A 165 -9.30 3.21 -17.33
C PRO A 165 -8.86 2.28 -16.19
N MET A 166 -7.56 1.96 -16.07
CA MET A 166 -7.05 1.17 -14.95
C MET A 166 -6.93 2.01 -13.66
N PRO A 167 -6.80 1.40 -12.48
CA PRO A 167 -6.79 2.12 -11.21
C PRO A 167 -5.72 3.20 -11.13
N TYR A 168 -6.01 4.27 -10.40
CA TYR A 168 -5.05 5.34 -10.14
C TYR A 168 -5.28 6.02 -8.80
N LEU A 169 -4.23 6.59 -8.23
CA LEU A 169 -4.29 7.51 -7.11
C LEU A 169 -3.54 8.79 -7.50
N ILE A 170 -4.32 9.86 -7.72
CA ILE A 170 -3.85 11.11 -8.33
C ILE A 170 -4.24 12.31 -7.46
N GLY A 171 -3.28 13.18 -7.17
CA GLY A 171 -3.54 14.52 -6.64
C GLY A 171 -3.72 15.54 -7.77
N VAL A 172 -4.81 16.31 -7.77
CA VAL A 172 -5.05 17.44 -8.68
C VAL A 172 -5.15 18.72 -7.87
N HIS A 173 -4.49 19.80 -8.30
CA HIS A 173 -4.63 21.09 -7.63
C HIS A 173 -6.01 21.70 -7.91
N PHE A 174 -6.66 22.31 -6.92
CA PHE A 174 -8.06 22.76 -7.02
C PHE A 174 -8.33 23.67 -8.22
N SER A 175 -7.41 24.56 -8.63
CA SER A 175 -7.58 25.40 -9.83
C SER A 175 -7.67 24.64 -11.17
N LEU A 176 -7.47 23.32 -11.15
CA LEU A 176 -7.58 22.44 -12.31
C LEU A 176 -8.80 21.52 -12.24
N ILE A 177 -9.52 21.42 -11.12
CA ILE A 177 -10.56 20.40 -10.94
C ILE A 177 -11.73 20.56 -11.93
N GLU A 178 -12.11 21.79 -12.27
CA GLU A 178 -13.13 22.04 -13.30
C GLU A 178 -12.70 21.53 -14.68
N ARG A 179 -11.41 21.59 -15.02
CA ARG A 179 -10.87 21.01 -16.28
C ARG A 179 -10.80 19.49 -16.27
N VAL A 180 -11.02 18.90 -15.10
CA VAL A 180 -11.05 17.45 -14.85
C VAL A 180 -12.50 16.96 -14.80
N LYS A 181 -13.42 17.68 -14.13
CA LYS A 181 -14.87 17.42 -14.16
C LYS A 181 -15.52 17.67 -15.54
N ASN A 182 -14.97 18.57 -16.36
CA ASN A 182 -15.39 18.77 -17.75
C ASN A 182 -14.96 17.63 -18.72
N ARG A 183 -14.31 16.58 -18.21
CA ARG A 183 -14.03 15.34 -18.93
C ARG A 183 -15.02 14.27 -18.46
N SER A 184 -15.37 13.32 -19.34
CA SER A 184 -16.26 12.22 -19.02
C SER A 184 -15.59 11.20 -18.07
N LEU A 185 -15.53 11.55 -16.79
CA LEU A 185 -14.99 10.72 -15.72
C LEU A 185 -16.05 9.77 -15.17
N GLU A 186 -16.20 8.63 -15.84
CA GLU A 186 -16.99 7.51 -15.34
C GLU A 186 -16.28 6.83 -14.16
N ASP A 187 -17.04 6.40 -13.15
CA ASP A 187 -16.62 5.68 -11.94
C ASP A 187 -15.26 6.08 -11.33
N VAL A 188 -15.18 7.35 -10.90
CA VAL A 188 -14.07 7.94 -10.15
C VAL A 188 -14.53 8.33 -8.74
N VAL A 189 -13.68 8.10 -7.74
CA VAL A 189 -13.83 8.64 -6.38
C VAL A 189 -13.09 9.98 -6.30
N LEU A 190 -13.76 11.04 -5.89
CA LEU A 190 -13.19 12.38 -5.75
C LEU A 190 -13.32 12.88 -4.31
N LEU A 191 -12.20 13.11 -3.63
CA LEU A 191 -12.17 13.84 -2.35
C LEU A 191 -11.70 15.28 -2.57
N ASN A 192 -12.54 16.26 -2.26
CA ASN A 192 -12.10 17.63 -2.03
C ASN A 192 -11.74 17.82 -0.55
N VAL A 193 -10.45 17.96 -0.27
CA VAL A 193 -9.93 18.11 1.10
C VAL A 193 -10.33 19.45 1.70
N ASP A 194 -10.34 20.52 0.89
CA ASP A 194 -10.63 21.89 1.33
C ASP A 194 -12.06 22.07 1.88
N THR A 195 -12.98 21.17 1.53
CA THR A 195 -14.37 21.16 1.99
C THR A 195 -14.77 19.85 2.69
N ASN A 196 -13.84 18.89 2.84
CA ASN A 196 -14.09 17.52 3.27
C ASN A 196 -15.30 16.83 2.59
N THR A 197 -15.57 17.17 1.32
CA THR A 197 -16.63 16.53 0.53
C THR A 197 -16.07 15.41 -0.34
N LEU A 198 -16.60 14.20 -0.21
CA LEU A 198 -16.24 13.03 -0.99
C LEU A 198 -17.39 12.61 -1.92
N GLU A 199 -17.14 12.68 -3.23
CA GLU A 199 -18.02 12.21 -4.29
C GLU A 199 -17.61 10.77 -4.67
N THR A 200 -18.52 9.80 -4.59
CA THR A 200 -18.28 8.41 -4.99
C THR A 200 -19.56 7.77 -5.54
N PRO A 201 -19.50 7.02 -6.66
CA PRO A 201 -20.60 6.17 -7.12
C PRO A 201 -20.59 4.77 -6.47
N PHE A 202 -19.56 4.45 -5.68
CA PHE A 202 -19.36 3.13 -5.07
C PHE A 202 -19.73 3.11 -3.58
N ASN A 203 -20.20 1.95 -3.11
CA ASN A 203 -20.56 1.70 -1.70
C ASN A 203 -19.44 0.95 -0.92
N ASP A 204 -18.18 1.19 -1.28
CA ASP A 204 -17.03 0.34 -0.92
C ASP A 204 -16.82 0.16 0.60
N LEU A 205 -17.10 1.18 1.41
CA LEU A 205 -16.96 1.10 2.86
C LEU A 205 -17.93 0.10 3.51
N ASN A 206 -19.10 -0.14 2.89
CA ASN A 206 -20.08 -1.13 3.36
C ASN A 206 -19.78 -2.56 2.86
N ASN A 207 -18.85 -2.73 1.91
CA ASN A 207 -18.34 -4.05 1.53
C ASN A 207 -17.28 -4.57 2.54
N LEU A 208 -16.71 -3.69 3.36
CA LEU A 208 -15.77 -4.07 4.41
C LEU A 208 -16.51 -4.64 5.63
N PRO A 209 -15.94 -5.63 6.36
CA PRO A 209 -16.49 -6.11 7.63
C PRO A 209 -16.70 -4.97 8.64
N GLY A 210 -17.96 -4.73 9.02
CA GLY A 210 -18.36 -3.60 9.88
C GLY A 210 -17.70 -3.57 11.27
N GLU A 211 -17.34 -4.73 11.82
CA GLU A 211 -16.52 -4.86 13.05
C GLU A 211 -15.15 -4.17 12.90
N VAL A 212 -14.48 -4.36 11.76
CA VAL A 212 -13.16 -3.74 11.49
C VAL A 212 -13.32 -2.24 11.25
N VAL A 213 -14.33 -1.83 10.47
CA VAL A 213 -14.62 -0.41 10.19
C VAL A 213 -14.95 0.35 11.49
N SER A 214 -15.80 -0.22 12.34
CA SER A 214 -16.16 0.39 13.64
C SER A 214 -14.99 0.43 14.61
N ALA A 215 -14.19 -0.65 14.72
CA ALA A 215 -12.98 -0.65 15.56
C ALA A 215 -11.95 0.41 15.10
N LEU A 216 -11.72 0.55 13.80
CA LEU A 216 -10.86 1.57 13.21
C LEU A 216 -11.41 2.99 13.48
N LYS A 217 -12.69 3.23 13.19
CA LYS A 217 -13.38 4.50 13.45
C LYS A 217 -13.33 4.92 14.93
N ASN A 218 -13.54 3.96 15.84
CA ASN A 218 -13.51 4.17 17.28
C ASN A 218 -12.10 4.34 17.85
N LYS A 219 -11.06 3.89 17.13
CA LYS A 219 -9.66 4.23 17.44
C LYS A 219 -9.32 5.65 16.96
N LEU A 220 -9.55 5.95 15.67
CA LEU A 220 -9.22 7.24 15.07
C LEU A 220 -9.92 8.44 15.75
N LYS A 221 -11.08 8.23 16.37
CA LYS A 221 -11.77 9.25 17.18
C LYS A 221 -11.20 9.51 18.59
N LYS A 222 -10.25 8.71 19.09
CA LYS A 222 -9.67 8.92 20.43
C LYS A 222 -8.49 9.88 20.37
N GLN A 223 -8.49 10.90 21.23
CA GLN A 223 -7.40 11.89 21.34
C GLN A 223 -6.02 11.21 21.52
N SER A 224 -5.94 10.14 22.31
CA SER A 224 -4.72 9.34 22.50
C SER A 224 -4.26 8.52 21.28
N THR A 225 -4.96 8.64 20.14
CA THR A 225 -4.56 8.06 18.84
C THR A 225 -4.04 9.13 17.88
N ALA A 226 -4.19 10.42 18.21
CA ALA A 226 -3.74 11.57 17.41
C ALA A 226 -2.23 11.86 17.51
N THR A 227 -1.50 11.18 18.40
CA THR A 227 -0.06 11.36 18.62
C THR A 227 0.67 10.01 18.59
N GLY A 228 2.00 10.06 18.36
CA GLY A 228 2.82 8.86 18.24
C GLY A 228 2.42 7.99 17.05
N ASP A 229 2.51 6.67 17.19
CA ASP A 229 2.17 5.73 16.12
C ASP A 229 0.66 5.44 15.99
N GLY A 230 -0.19 6.09 16.80
CA GLY A 230 -1.59 5.73 17.01
C GLY A 230 -2.41 5.56 15.72
N VAL A 231 -2.42 6.57 14.84
CA VAL A 231 -3.12 6.53 13.55
C VAL A 231 -2.62 5.37 12.68
N ALA A 232 -1.31 5.28 12.46
CA ALA A 232 -0.71 4.25 11.62
C ALA A 232 -0.96 2.84 12.17
N LYS A 233 -0.89 2.66 13.50
CA LYS A 233 -1.15 1.41 14.21
C LYS A 233 -2.63 0.98 14.13
N ALA A 234 -3.57 1.94 14.13
CA ALA A 234 -4.99 1.66 13.94
C ALA A 234 -5.25 1.07 12.54
N PHE A 235 -4.68 1.67 11.49
CA PHE A 235 -4.76 1.12 10.13
C PHE A 235 -3.99 -0.20 9.97
N LEU A 236 -2.82 -0.35 10.60
CA LEU A 236 -2.09 -1.64 10.64
C LEU A 236 -2.97 -2.76 11.22
N ARG A 237 -3.69 -2.50 12.32
CA ARG A 237 -4.61 -3.45 12.94
C ARG A 237 -5.81 -3.76 12.05
N ALA A 238 -6.32 -2.79 11.29
CA ALA A 238 -7.35 -3.03 10.28
C ALA A 238 -6.84 -3.93 9.15
N GLN A 239 -5.65 -3.63 8.58
CA GLN A 239 -4.98 -4.49 7.61
C GLN A 239 -4.78 -5.92 8.15
N ALA A 240 -4.34 -6.06 9.41
CA ALA A 240 -4.13 -7.35 10.05
C ALA A 240 -5.44 -8.13 10.26
N ALA A 241 -6.55 -7.45 10.59
CA ALA A 241 -7.87 -8.07 10.72
C ALA A 241 -8.47 -8.48 9.37
N LEU A 242 -8.28 -7.68 8.30
CA LEU A 242 -8.79 -7.98 6.97
C LEU A 242 -8.01 -9.09 6.25
N PHE A 243 -6.68 -9.11 6.39
CA PHE A 243 -5.80 -9.97 5.59
C PHE A 243 -5.01 -11.00 6.40
N GLY A 244 -5.05 -10.99 7.74
CA GLY A 244 -4.22 -11.87 8.59
C GLY A 244 -4.43 -13.38 8.37
N SER A 245 -5.62 -13.77 7.91
CA SER A 245 -5.96 -15.13 7.50
C SER A 245 -5.13 -15.67 6.33
N TYR A 246 -4.35 -14.82 5.64
CA TYR A 246 -3.47 -15.26 4.54
C TYR A 246 -2.48 -16.35 4.98
N ARG A 247 -2.05 -16.36 6.26
CA ARG A 247 -1.16 -17.38 6.81
C ARG A 247 -1.80 -18.78 6.78
N ASP A 248 -3.09 -18.88 7.08
CA ASP A 248 -3.84 -20.14 7.10
C ASP A 248 -4.07 -20.71 5.68
N ALA A 249 -3.95 -19.86 4.66
CA ALA A 249 -4.04 -20.21 3.26
C ALA A 249 -2.70 -20.60 2.61
N LEU A 250 -1.56 -20.45 3.31
CA LEU A 250 -0.28 -20.97 2.84
C LEU A 250 -0.31 -22.50 2.79
N ARG A 251 0.38 -23.07 1.81
CA ARG A 251 0.49 -24.51 1.62
C ARG A 251 1.95 -24.92 1.47
N TYR A 252 2.35 -25.84 2.33
CA TYR A 252 3.66 -26.48 2.34
C TYR A 252 3.48 -27.96 2.02
N LYS A 253 4.35 -28.50 1.17
CA LYS A 253 4.56 -29.92 0.97
C LYS A 253 6.07 -30.16 0.95
N PRO A 254 6.60 -31.24 1.56
CA PRO A 254 8.03 -31.55 1.49
C PRO A 254 8.51 -31.68 0.04
N GLY A 255 9.54 -30.90 -0.34
CA GLY A 255 10.15 -30.93 -1.67
C GLY A 255 9.54 -29.98 -2.71
N GLU A 256 8.33 -29.46 -2.50
CA GLU A 256 7.73 -28.42 -3.35
C GLU A 256 7.97 -27.01 -2.78
N PRO A 257 7.93 -25.94 -3.61
CA PRO A 257 7.88 -24.57 -3.09
C PRO A 257 6.58 -24.32 -2.33
N ILE A 258 6.66 -23.44 -1.34
CA ILE A 258 5.51 -22.92 -0.60
C ILE A 258 4.63 -22.12 -1.56
N THR A 259 3.33 -22.37 -1.52
CA THR A 259 2.32 -21.76 -2.38
C THR A 259 1.21 -21.12 -1.55
N PHE A 260 0.41 -20.25 -2.16
CA PHE A 260 -0.79 -19.66 -1.58
C PHE A 260 -2.03 -20.32 -2.18
N CYS A 261 -3.03 -20.63 -1.35
CA CYS A 261 -4.26 -21.29 -1.78
C CYS A 261 -5.45 -20.34 -1.62
N GLU A 262 -5.80 -19.64 -2.71
CA GLU A 262 -6.93 -18.71 -2.80
C GLU A 262 -8.25 -19.37 -2.31
N ASN A 263 -8.50 -20.61 -2.76
CA ASN A 263 -9.61 -21.46 -2.34
C ASN A 263 -9.63 -21.82 -0.83
N SER A 264 -8.56 -21.52 -0.08
CA SER A 264 -8.52 -21.62 1.39
C SER A 264 -8.60 -20.26 2.07
N PHE A 265 -8.10 -19.20 1.43
CA PHE A 265 -8.16 -17.82 1.93
C PHE A 265 -9.60 -17.30 1.94
N VAL A 266 -10.32 -17.50 0.83
CA VAL A 266 -11.71 -17.07 0.62
C VAL A 266 -12.71 -17.74 1.57
N LYS A 267 -12.38 -18.89 2.17
CA LYS A 267 -13.31 -19.70 2.98
C LYS A 267 -13.51 -19.11 4.38
N HIS A 268 -14.38 -18.10 4.47
CA HIS A 268 -14.82 -17.51 5.73
C HIS A 268 -16.25 -17.93 6.15
N ARG A 269 -16.59 -17.76 7.43
CA ARG A 269 -17.94 -18.05 7.99
C ARG A 269 -18.93 -16.90 7.72
N SER A 270 -18.49 -15.65 7.88
CA SER A 270 -19.31 -14.47 7.53
C SER A 270 -19.31 -14.25 6.01
N SER A 271 -20.51 -14.02 5.46
CA SER A 271 -20.75 -13.76 4.04
C SER A 271 -20.11 -12.47 3.55
N THR A 272 -20.22 -11.37 4.31
CA THR A 272 -19.58 -10.08 3.98
C THR A 272 -18.07 -10.22 3.89
N THR A 273 -17.44 -10.89 4.87
CA THR A 273 -15.99 -11.16 4.82
C THR A 273 -15.63 -12.07 3.64
N LYS A 274 -16.47 -13.06 3.30
CA LYS A 274 -16.25 -13.92 2.14
C LYS A 274 -16.26 -13.11 0.83
N GLN A 275 -17.25 -12.23 0.61
CA GLN A 275 -17.30 -11.35 -0.57
C GLN A 275 -16.12 -10.37 -0.62
N PHE A 276 -15.72 -9.83 0.52
CA PHE A 276 -14.50 -9.02 0.63
C PHE A 276 -13.26 -9.83 0.21
N LEU A 277 -13.10 -11.06 0.70
CA LEU A 277 -11.95 -11.92 0.38
C LEU A 277 -11.97 -12.41 -1.09
N GLU A 278 -13.15 -12.63 -1.68
CA GLU A 278 -13.32 -12.92 -3.11
C GLU A 278 -12.88 -11.75 -3.98
N THR A 279 -13.18 -10.52 -3.56
CA THR A 279 -12.65 -9.30 -4.18
C THR A 279 -11.14 -9.17 -3.96
N ALA A 280 -10.67 -9.42 -2.73
CA ALA A 280 -9.30 -9.21 -2.29
C ALA A 280 -8.25 -10.01 -3.08
N VAL A 281 -8.56 -11.26 -3.48
CA VAL A 281 -7.68 -12.10 -4.30
C VAL A 281 -7.34 -11.45 -5.66
N ASN A 282 -8.23 -10.62 -6.19
CA ASN A 282 -8.06 -9.96 -7.49
C ASN A 282 -7.25 -8.66 -7.41
N LEU A 283 -6.98 -8.12 -6.22
CA LEU A 283 -6.26 -6.86 -6.04
C LEU A 283 -4.77 -7.02 -6.33
N GLN A 284 -4.20 -6.14 -7.16
CA GLN A 284 -2.78 -6.19 -7.50
C GLN A 284 -1.89 -5.88 -6.28
N LEU A 285 -2.33 -4.99 -5.37
CA LEU A 285 -1.65 -4.70 -4.10
C LEU A 285 -1.57 -5.92 -3.17
N PHE A 286 -2.60 -6.78 -3.15
CA PHE A 286 -2.59 -8.01 -2.36
C PHE A 286 -1.74 -9.08 -3.04
N LYS A 287 -1.84 -9.21 -4.35
CA LYS A 287 -1.04 -10.14 -5.15
C LYS A 287 0.47 -9.89 -5.00
N GLN A 288 0.92 -8.64 -5.13
CA GLN A 288 2.32 -8.27 -4.92
C GLN A 288 2.79 -8.48 -3.47
N PHE A 289 1.91 -8.30 -2.49
CA PHE A 289 2.19 -8.68 -1.09
C PHE A 289 2.41 -10.20 -0.95
N ILE A 290 1.50 -11.03 -1.47
CA ILE A 290 1.59 -12.49 -1.41
C ILE A 290 2.82 -13.02 -2.16
N ASP A 291 3.06 -12.61 -3.41
CA ASP A 291 4.25 -12.98 -4.17
C ASP A 291 5.54 -12.55 -3.45
N GLY A 292 5.52 -11.35 -2.85
CA GLY A 292 6.60 -10.82 -2.01
C GLY A 292 6.84 -11.65 -0.73
N ARG A 293 5.79 -12.17 -0.09
CA ARG A 293 5.92 -13.11 1.05
C ARG A 293 6.47 -14.45 0.56
N LEU A 294 5.85 -15.08 -0.44
CA LEU A 294 6.25 -16.38 -0.99
C LEU A 294 7.71 -16.38 -1.45
N SER A 295 8.17 -15.32 -2.12
CA SER A 295 9.56 -15.15 -2.55
C SER A 295 10.56 -15.09 -1.38
N LYS A 296 10.19 -14.46 -0.25
CA LYS A 296 11.02 -14.48 0.97
C LYS A 296 11.08 -15.89 1.57
N LEU A 297 9.91 -16.54 1.74
CA LEU A 297 9.79 -17.88 2.34
C LEU A 297 10.56 -18.95 1.54
N ASN A 298 10.35 -18.98 0.22
CA ASN A 298 11.00 -19.95 -0.69
C ASN A 298 12.50 -19.69 -0.88
N ALA A 299 12.98 -18.48 -0.60
CA ALA A 299 14.42 -18.19 -0.51
C ALA A 299 15.04 -18.58 0.86
N GLY A 300 14.29 -19.26 1.74
CA GLY A 300 14.75 -19.60 3.10
C GLY A 300 14.94 -18.38 4.01
N ARG A 301 14.38 -17.22 3.64
CA ARG A 301 14.47 -15.95 4.40
C ARG A 301 13.15 -15.72 5.12
N GLY A 302 13.02 -16.31 6.31
CA GLY A 302 11.93 -15.98 7.22
C GLY A 302 11.96 -14.48 7.56
N PHE A 303 10.80 -13.84 7.59
CA PHE A 303 10.66 -12.41 7.92
C PHE A 303 10.14 -12.21 9.36
N SER A 304 10.18 -10.96 9.81
CA SER A 304 9.42 -10.42 10.94
C SER A 304 9.29 -8.94 10.64
N ASP A 305 8.09 -8.42 10.78
CA ASP A 305 7.77 -7.01 10.60
C ASP A 305 6.48 -6.72 11.37
N ILE A 306 6.20 -5.44 11.61
CA ILE A 306 5.19 -4.97 12.57
C ILE A 306 3.79 -5.54 12.25
N PHE A 307 3.49 -5.80 10.97
CA PHE A 307 2.26 -6.48 10.54
C PHE A 307 2.17 -7.94 10.98
N GLU A 308 3.27 -8.70 10.89
CA GLU A 308 3.31 -10.08 11.36
C GLU A 308 3.19 -10.17 12.89
N GLU A 309 3.65 -9.14 13.58
CA GLU A 309 3.53 -8.99 15.03
C GLU A 309 2.09 -8.61 15.42
N GLU A 310 1.45 -7.65 14.73
CA GLU A 310 0.04 -7.28 14.95
C GLU A 310 -0.94 -8.42 14.61
N ILE A 311 -0.71 -9.21 13.56
CA ILE A 311 -1.49 -10.45 13.31
C ILE A 311 -1.43 -11.40 14.50
N THR A 312 -0.24 -11.51 15.12
CA THR A 312 0.00 -12.43 16.23
C THR A 312 -0.63 -11.92 17.53
N ALA A 313 -0.51 -10.62 17.80
CA ALA A 313 -1.09 -9.98 18.99
C ALA A 313 -2.62 -9.82 18.89
N GLY A 314 -3.17 -9.64 17.69
CA GLY A 314 -4.59 -9.54 17.43
C GLY A 314 -5.33 -10.87 17.27
N GLY A 315 -4.61 -11.99 17.16
CA GLY A 315 -5.21 -13.33 17.00
C GLY A 315 -5.88 -13.56 15.63
N PHE A 316 -5.50 -12.79 14.60
CA PHE A 316 -6.19 -12.77 13.30
C PHE A 316 -5.91 -13.97 12.37
N CYS A 317 -5.32 -15.05 12.90
CA CYS A 317 -5.20 -16.35 12.22
C CYS A 317 -5.97 -17.41 13.01
N ARG A 318 -6.66 -18.31 12.31
CA ARG A 318 -7.36 -19.46 12.90
C ARG A 318 -6.47 -20.66 13.11
N GLY A 319 -5.34 -20.75 12.41
CA GLY A 319 -4.33 -21.77 12.63
C GLY A 319 -3.62 -21.60 13.96
N ASN A 320 -3.23 -22.71 14.59
CA ASN A 320 -2.44 -22.73 15.82
C ASN A 320 -1.14 -21.93 15.61
N SER A 321 -1.07 -20.72 16.17
CA SER A 321 -0.01 -19.72 15.91
C SER A 321 1.40 -20.26 16.18
N ARG A 322 1.51 -21.18 17.15
CA ARG A 322 2.73 -21.93 17.48
C ARG A 322 3.30 -22.66 16.27
N SER A 323 2.47 -23.19 15.36
CA SER A 323 2.93 -23.90 14.16
C SER A 323 3.68 -22.97 13.21
N TYR A 324 3.10 -21.82 12.85
CA TYR A 324 3.76 -20.83 11.97
C TYR A 324 5.01 -20.22 12.63
N GLN A 325 4.96 -19.93 13.93
CA GLN A 325 6.11 -19.41 14.67
C GLN A 325 7.25 -20.44 14.77
N GLN A 326 6.95 -21.69 15.17
CA GLN A 326 7.93 -22.77 15.29
C GLN A 326 8.50 -23.17 13.93
N TRP A 327 7.70 -23.10 12.86
CA TRP A 327 8.16 -23.22 11.48
C TRP A 327 9.06 -22.04 11.09
N MET A 328 8.71 -20.80 11.40
CA MET A 328 9.57 -19.63 11.15
C MET A 328 10.89 -19.70 11.93
N HIS A 329 10.90 -20.20 13.17
CA HIS A 329 12.13 -20.50 13.89
C HIS A 329 12.93 -21.61 13.22
N THR A 330 12.27 -22.65 12.71
CA THR A 330 12.91 -23.74 11.95
C THR A 330 13.52 -23.23 10.64
N VAL A 331 12.87 -22.30 9.92
CA VAL A 331 13.42 -21.67 8.71
C VAL A 331 14.54 -20.67 9.03
N LYS A 332 14.39 -19.83 10.07
CA LYS A 332 15.46 -18.91 10.51
C LYS A 332 16.72 -19.67 10.94
N LYS A 333 16.58 -20.78 11.70
CA LYS A 333 17.70 -21.69 12.03
C LYS A 333 18.20 -22.48 10.80
N GLY A 334 17.28 -22.95 9.97
CA GLY A 334 17.56 -23.69 8.74
C GLY A 334 18.35 -22.89 7.72
N SER A 335 18.15 -21.57 7.62
CA SER A 335 18.87 -20.69 6.71
C SER A 335 20.40 -20.73 6.92
N ALA A 336 20.85 -20.82 8.18
CA ALA A 336 22.26 -21.00 8.51
C ALA A 336 22.81 -22.36 8.05
N LEU A 337 22.02 -23.42 8.19
CA LEU A 337 22.38 -24.78 7.76
C LEU A 337 22.31 -24.97 6.24
N ILE A 338 21.37 -24.31 5.54
CA ILE A 338 21.22 -24.39 4.08
C ILE A 338 22.40 -23.73 3.36
N ASN A 339 22.87 -22.59 3.85
CA ASN A 339 24.12 -21.97 3.38
C ASN A 339 25.34 -22.88 3.60
N THR A 340 25.33 -23.66 4.69
CA THR A 340 26.37 -24.68 4.99
C THR A 340 26.21 -25.94 4.12
N ALA A 341 25.00 -26.29 3.71
CA ALA A 341 24.73 -27.44 2.84
C ALA A 341 25.10 -27.17 1.38
N MET A 342 24.75 -25.99 0.84
CA MET A 342 25.18 -25.58 -0.51
C MET A 342 26.71 -25.50 -0.65
N THR A 343 27.41 -25.10 0.42
CA THR A 343 28.88 -25.10 0.43
C THR A 343 29.47 -26.52 0.57
N LYS A 344 28.81 -27.46 1.24
CA LYS A 344 29.26 -28.87 1.39
C LYS A 344 28.82 -29.86 0.29
N ALA A 345 27.98 -29.47 -0.67
CA ALA A 345 27.62 -30.34 -1.80
C ALA A 345 28.86 -30.84 -2.59
N THR A 346 28.85 -32.12 -2.99
CA THR A 346 29.97 -32.80 -3.65
C THR A 346 30.34 -32.19 -5.01
N PRO A 347 31.61 -32.31 -5.46
CA PRO A 347 32.10 -31.63 -6.66
C PRO A 347 31.25 -31.89 -7.92
N ALA A 348 30.80 -33.13 -8.12
CA ALA A 348 29.96 -33.52 -9.26
C ALA A 348 28.66 -32.70 -9.35
N MET A 349 27.98 -32.46 -8.22
CA MET A 349 26.72 -31.72 -8.18
C MET A 349 26.92 -30.22 -8.49
N LYS A 350 28.03 -29.63 -8.03
CA LYS A 350 28.43 -28.25 -8.39
C LYS A 350 28.79 -28.13 -9.87
N THR A 351 29.41 -29.15 -10.45
CA THR A 351 29.69 -29.22 -11.90
C THR A 351 28.40 -29.35 -12.71
N ALA A 352 27.49 -30.26 -12.34
CA ALA A 352 26.19 -30.43 -13.00
C ALA A 352 25.34 -29.13 -12.95
N TYR A 353 25.28 -28.46 -11.79
CA TYR A 353 24.58 -27.17 -11.66
C TYR A 353 25.23 -26.07 -12.53
N LYS A 354 26.58 -25.99 -12.58
CA LYS A 354 27.27 -25.07 -13.51
C LYS A 354 26.97 -25.40 -14.97
N PHE A 355 26.93 -26.68 -15.34
CA PHE A 355 26.67 -27.13 -16.71
C PHE A 355 25.24 -26.77 -17.15
N ALA A 356 24.23 -27.14 -16.36
CA ALA A 356 22.82 -26.78 -16.61
C ALA A 356 22.61 -25.25 -16.66
N LYS A 357 23.24 -24.50 -15.75
CA LYS A 357 23.18 -23.02 -15.74
C LYS A 357 23.86 -22.39 -16.94
N ASN A 358 24.89 -23.02 -17.50
CA ASN A 358 25.54 -22.57 -18.73
C ASN A 358 24.72 -22.94 -19.98
N GLN A 359 24.15 -24.14 -20.05
CA GLN A 359 23.23 -24.53 -21.12
C GLN A 359 22.00 -23.60 -21.16
N ALA A 360 21.37 -23.30 -20.02
CA ALA A 360 20.28 -22.33 -19.95
C ALA A 360 20.69 -20.93 -20.47
N ARG A 361 21.92 -20.48 -20.15
CA ARG A 361 22.49 -19.22 -20.67
C ARG A 361 22.84 -19.29 -22.16
N GLN A 362 23.17 -20.45 -22.71
CA GLN A 362 23.40 -20.65 -24.14
C GLN A 362 22.07 -20.65 -24.91
N GLY A 363 21.05 -21.38 -24.45
CA GLY A 363 19.71 -21.34 -25.05
C GLY A 363 19.10 -19.93 -25.07
N ILE A 364 19.24 -19.17 -23.98
CA ILE A 364 18.81 -17.76 -23.94
C ILE A 364 19.60 -16.89 -24.93
N LYS A 365 20.90 -17.15 -25.15
CA LYS A 365 21.68 -16.45 -26.19
C LYS A 365 21.24 -16.84 -27.60
N GLU A 366 20.94 -18.11 -27.86
CA GLU A 366 20.55 -18.62 -29.17
C GLU A 366 19.15 -18.15 -29.59
N VAL A 367 18.20 -18.08 -28.66
CA VAL A 367 16.91 -17.42 -28.88
C VAL A 367 17.11 -15.93 -29.16
N LYS A 368 18.06 -15.27 -28.50
CA LYS A 368 18.33 -13.83 -28.68
C LYS A 368 19.10 -13.49 -29.96
N SER A 369 19.89 -14.41 -30.52
CA SER A 369 20.44 -14.27 -31.88
C SER A 369 19.39 -14.55 -32.95
N LYS A 370 18.52 -15.56 -32.74
CA LYS A 370 17.39 -15.85 -33.64
C LYS A 370 16.34 -14.73 -33.69
N LEU A 371 16.15 -13.97 -32.60
CA LEU A 371 15.37 -12.72 -32.64
C LEU A 371 16.06 -11.66 -33.52
N LYS A 372 17.35 -11.39 -33.28
CA LYS A 372 18.08 -10.36 -34.02
C LYS A 372 18.14 -10.59 -35.54
N HIS A 373 18.27 -11.84 -35.98
CA HIS A 373 18.23 -12.13 -37.42
C HIS A 373 16.87 -11.83 -38.09
N LYS A 374 15.78 -11.72 -37.31
CA LYS A 374 14.47 -11.30 -37.82
C LYS A 374 14.26 -9.77 -37.81
N GLU A 375 15.17 -9.02 -37.21
CA GLU A 375 15.18 -7.54 -37.15
C GLU A 375 16.26 -6.96 -38.09
N SER A 376 16.64 -7.67 -39.16
CA SER A 376 17.75 -7.28 -40.04
C SER A 376 17.55 -7.59 -41.54
N GLU A 377 16.33 -7.94 -41.95
CA GLU A 377 15.96 -8.13 -43.37
C GLU A 377 14.97 -7.07 -43.90
N GLU A 378 14.56 -6.09 -43.08
CA GLU A 378 13.60 -5.03 -43.45
C GLU A 378 14.19 -3.60 -43.42
N GLU A 379 15.51 -3.42 -43.58
CA GLU A 379 16.07 -2.07 -43.80
C GLU A 379 17.40 -2.10 -44.59
N TYR A 380 17.36 -1.78 -45.90
CA TYR A 380 18.38 -1.04 -46.68
C TYR A 380 18.00 -1.00 -48.18
N GLY A 381 17.89 0.18 -48.80
CA GLY A 381 17.60 0.29 -50.24
C GLY A 381 17.34 1.73 -50.74
N SER A 382 18.39 2.53 -50.92
CA SER A 382 18.25 3.94 -51.32
C SER A 382 18.21 4.19 -52.83
N CYS A 383 17.10 4.81 -53.26
CA CYS A 383 16.97 5.84 -54.31
C CYS A 383 17.87 5.84 -55.57
N SER A 384 17.25 5.78 -56.76
CA SER A 384 17.46 6.84 -57.79
C SER A 384 16.30 6.96 -58.80
N ALA A 385 16.21 8.14 -59.43
CA ALA A 385 15.21 8.69 -60.36
C ALA A 385 14.55 7.78 -61.44
N GLY A 386 13.30 8.12 -61.80
CA GLY A 386 12.60 7.66 -63.01
C GLY A 386 11.16 8.19 -63.08
N ALA A 387 10.77 8.85 -64.18
CA ALA A 387 9.50 9.60 -64.28
C ALA A 387 8.34 8.81 -64.95
N ILE A 388 7.17 9.47 -65.02
CA ILE A 388 5.95 9.23 -65.85
C ILE A 388 4.67 8.89 -65.05
N GLN A 389 3.56 9.45 -65.54
CA GLN A 389 2.22 9.52 -64.92
C GLN A 389 1.42 8.21 -65.09
N THR A 390 0.48 7.93 -64.18
CA THR A 390 -0.97 8.06 -64.47
C THR A 390 -1.87 7.81 -63.24
N VAL A 391 -3.00 8.53 -63.23
CA VAL A 391 -4.16 8.52 -62.30
C VAL A 391 -5.35 8.88 -63.23
N PRO A 392 -6.60 8.34 -63.14
CA PRO A 392 -7.41 7.99 -61.95
C PRO A 392 -8.00 6.53 -62.03
N VAL A 393 -9.03 6.05 -61.28
CA VAL A 393 -10.44 6.48 -61.16
C VAL A 393 -11.09 6.04 -59.81
N TYR A 394 -12.10 6.82 -59.41
CA TYR A 394 -13.01 6.77 -58.26
C TYR A 394 -13.87 5.48 -58.03
N THR A 395 -14.46 5.42 -56.82
CA THR A 395 -15.77 4.81 -56.42
C THR A 395 -15.99 3.28 -56.46
N SER A 396 -17.02 2.68 -55.81
CA SER A 396 -17.75 2.96 -54.55
C SER A 396 -18.91 1.95 -54.31
N HIS A 397 -18.93 1.26 -53.16
CA HIS A 397 -20.12 0.66 -52.48
C HIS A 397 -20.99 -0.45 -53.15
N TYR A 398 -21.80 -1.12 -52.29
CA TYR A 398 -22.93 -2.05 -52.55
C TYR A 398 -22.60 -3.46 -53.15
N GLU A 399 -23.20 -4.59 -52.72
CA GLU A 399 -24.10 -4.90 -51.58
C GLU A 399 -24.11 -6.41 -51.20
N LYS A 400 -24.69 -6.76 -50.02
CA LYS A 400 -25.34 -8.03 -49.59
C LYS A 400 -25.07 -9.35 -50.36
N ARG A 401 -24.77 -10.41 -49.59
CA ARG A 401 -25.69 -11.57 -49.48
C ARG A 401 -25.46 -12.43 -48.23
N THR A 402 -26.48 -13.19 -47.84
CA THR A 402 -26.54 -13.99 -46.60
C THR A 402 -26.50 -15.50 -46.86
N SER A 403 -25.95 -16.24 -45.89
CA SER A 403 -26.34 -17.59 -45.46
C SER A 403 -26.41 -18.75 -46.48
N SER A 404 -25.66 -19.83 -46.24
CA SER A 404 -26.18 -21.07 -45.60
C SER A 404 -25.50 -22.39 -46.07
N GLU A 405 -25.70 -23.43 -45.23
CA GLU A 405 -25.74 -24.87 -45.57
C GLU A 405 -24.47 -25.76 -45.65
N LYS A 406 -24.40 -26.66 -44.65
CA LYS A 406 -24.24 -28.14 -44.76
C LYS A 406 -22.86 -28.80 -45.03
N ARG A 407 -22.45 -29.56 -43.98
CA ARG A 407 -21.93 -30.97 -44.02
C ARG A 407 -20.52 -31.18 -44.63
N ARG A 408 -19.76 -32.25 -44.34
CA ARG A 408 -19.82 -33.35 -43.33
C ARG A 408 -18.43 -33.98 -43.24
N LEU A 409 -18.06 -34.56 -42.10
CA LEU A 409 -17.28 -35.81 -42.02
C LEU A 409 -17.51 -36.47 -40.65
N ALA A 410 -17.65 -37.80 -40.60
CA ALA A 410 -18.14 -38.54 -39.43
C ALA A 410 -17.85 -40.06 -39.54
N GLN A 411 -18.39 -40.82 -38.57
CA GLN A 411 -18.65 -42.28 -38.58
C GLN A 411 -17.40 -43.19 -38.45
N THR A 412 -17.38 -44.28 -37.67
CA THR A 412 -18.35 -44.95 -36.77
C THR A 412 -17.56 -45.78 -35.71
N ARG A 413 -18.03 -46.69 -34.82
CA ARG A 413 -19.23 -47.51 -34.47
C ARG A 413 -19.08 -47.86 -32.96
N PHE A 414 -19.88 -48.60 -32.16
CA PHE A 414 -21.16 -49.37 -32.14
C PHE A 414 -21.56 -49.38 -30.62
N ASN A 415 -22.78 -49.49 -30.05
CA ASN A 415 -24.15 -49.91 -30.42
C ASN A 415 -24.34 -51.40 -30.77
N GLN A 416 -25.25 -52.19 -30.17
CA GLN A 416 -26.29 -51.95 -29.13
C GLN A 416 -26.41 -53.27 -28.28
N ARG A 417 -27.48 -53.82 -27.64
CA ARG A 417 -28.95 -53.61 -27.59
C ARG A 417 -29.57 -54.39 -26.39
N LEU A 418 -30.91 -54.32 -26.23
CA LEU A 418 -31.81 -55.10 -25.33
C LEU A 418 -31.86 -54.64 -23.85
N SER A 419 -33.00 -54.67 -23.13
CA SER A 419 -34.45 -54.70 -23.52
C SER A 419 -35.31 -54.22 -22.33
N ASN A 420 -36.56 -53.80 -22.56
CA ASN A 420 -37.55 -53.49 -21.51
C ASN A 420 -38.38 -54.73 -21.13
N GLN A 421 -38.89 -54.81 -19.88
CA GLN A 421 -40.32 -55.02 -19.57
C GLN A 421 -40.65 -54.88 -18.06
N ASP A 422 -41.76 -54.17 -17.79
CA ASP A 422 -42.82 -54.31 -16.77
C ASP A 422 -42.56 -54.95 -15.38
N PHE A 423 -42.93 -54.24 -14.30
CA PHE A 423 -43.95 -54.64 -13.29
C PHE A 423 -44.33 -53.43 -12.39
N ALA A 424 -45.40 -53.53 -11.60
CA ALA A 424 -46.02 -52.44 -10.80
C ALA A 424 -46.43 -52.92 -9.37
N LEU A 425 -47.30 -52.15 -8.68
CA LEU A 425 -47.60 -52.10 -7.23
C LEU A 425 -46.68 -51.09 -6.49
N ASP A 426 -47.15 -50.05 -5.78
CA ASP A 426 -48.12 -49.94 -4.67
C ASP A 426 -47.50 -50.48 -3.35
N GLU A 427 -47.60 -49.85 -2.17
CA GLU A 427 -48.53 -48.81 -1.65
C GLU A 427 -47.84 -47.88 -0.59
N ASP A 428 -48.61 -47.06 0.17
CA ASP A 428 -48.20 -45.83 0.88
C ASP A 428 -47.57 -45.92 2.32
N ASP A 429 -47.19 -44.73 2.81
CA ASP A 429 -47.28 -44.18 4.20
C ASP A 429 -46.20 -44.35 5.30
N ASP A 430 -46.28 -43.38 6.23
CA ASP A 430 -45.42 -43.06 7.38
C ASP A 430 -45.41 -44.11 8.52
N ASP A 431 -44.42 -44.06 9.44
CA ASP A 431 -44.63 -43.51 10.81
C ASP A 431 -43.32 -43.36 11.64
N GLU A 432 -43.45 -42.76 12.83
CA GLU A 432 -42.40 -42.29 13.75
C GLU A 432 -42.05 -43.30 14.89
N ILE A 433 -41.33 -42.84 15.93
CA ILE A 433 -41.18 -43.40 17.29
C ILE A 433 -40.12 -44.51 17.54
N GLU A 434 -38.95 -44.04 17.98
CA GLU A 434 -38.33 -44.29 19.30
C GLU A 434 -38.47 -45.70 19.97
N ARG A 435 -37.35 -46.35 20.36
CA ARG A 435 -36.94 -46.58 21.79
C ARG A 435 -35.76 -47.52 22.08
N THR A 436 -34.82 -47.02 22.91
CA THR A 436 -34.08 -47.74 23.99
C THR A 436 -33.09 -48.88 23.63
N SER A 437 -31.98 -49.12 24.36
CA SER A 437 -31.28 -48.39 25.44
C SER A 437 -29.89 -49.01 25.74
N LYS A 438 -29.12 -48.35 26.64
CA LYS A 438 -27.93 -48.81 27.42
C LYS A 438 -26.52 -48.43 26.90
N LEU A 439 -25.55 -48.08 27.75
CA LEU A 439 -25.57 -47.32 29.04
C LEU A 439 -24.13 -47.00 29.51
N SER A 440 -23.77 -45.72 29.63
CA SER A 440 -22.67 -45.14 30.46
C SER A 440 -22.64 -43.62 30.20
N LEU A 441 -22.81 -42.69 31.15
CA LEU A 441 -22.05 -42.44 32.39
C LEU A 441 -20.57 -42.10 32.07
N GLU A 442 -20.02 -40.95 32.44
CA GLU A 442 -20.61 -39.81 33.20
C GLU A 442 -19.86 -38.48 32.95
N ASP A 443 -20.31 -37.44 33.66
CA ASP A 443 -19.78 -36.07 33.81
C ASP A 443 -20.05 -34.98 32.76
N SER A 444 -20.20 -33.77 33.29
CA SER A 444 -20.68 -32.53 32.66
C SER A 444 -19.86 -31.35 33.17
N GLU A 445 -19.69 -30.29 32.38
CA GLU A 445 -19.70 -28.88 32.83
C GLU A 445 -19.47 -27.90 31.66
N GLU A 446 -20.52 -27.16 31.28
CA GLU A 446 -20.39 -25.74 30.93
C GLU A 446 -21.06 -24.94 32.06
N PRO A 447 -20.59 -23.72 32.37
CA PRO A 447 -21.37 -22.60 31.86
C PRO A 447 -20.54 -21.40 31.36
N SER A 448 -21.21 -20.56 30.58
CA SER A 448 -20.75 -19.24 30.13
C SER A 448 -20.45 -18.26 31.28
N ALA A 449 -19.49 -17.36 31.08
CA ALA A 449 -19.33 -16.15 31.88
C ALA A 449 -19.18 -14.90 31.00
N TYR A 450 -20.01 -13.89 31.25
CA TYR A 450 -19.80 -12.52 30.77
C TYR A 450 -18.75 -11.85 31.65
N PHE A 451 -17.87 -11.03 31.07
CA PHE A 451 -17.02 -10.13 31.84
C PHE A 451 -17.57 -8.70 31.76
N TYR A 452 -18.02 -8.20 32.91
CA TYR A 452 -18.14 -6.77 33.19
C TYR A 452 -16.76 -6.23 33.56
N ASP A 453 -16.40 -5.06 33.05
CA ASP A 453 -15.36 -4.24 33.66
C ASP A 453 -15.89 -3.73 35.02
N SER A 454 -15.06 -3.77 36.06
CA SER A 454 -15.37 -3.21 37.38
C SER A 454 -14.44 -2.04 37.67
N ASP A 455 -15.03 -0.88 37.93
CA ASP A 455 -14.30 0.26 38.49
C ASP A 455 -13.76 -0.04 39.90
N GLY A 456 -12.74 0.72 40.29
CA GLY A 456 -11.97 0.51 41.52
C GLY A 456 -11.36 1.80 42.06
N SER A 457 -12.17 2.86 42.18
CA SER A 457 -11.75 4.16 42.71
C SER A 457 -11.40 4.11 44.20
N ALA A 458 -10.21 4.60 44.57
CA ALA A 458 -9.83 4.88 45.94
C ALA A 458 -9.45 6.37 46.06
N GLU A 459 -10.33 7.18 46.65
CA GLU A 459 -10.10 8.61 46.86
C GLU A 459 -9.21 8.87 48.08
N ILE A 460 -8.21 9.75 47.92
CA ILE A 460 -7.59 10.50 49.01
C ILE A 460 -7.39 11.94 48.52
N GLY A 461 -8.18 12.88 49.03
CA GLY A 461 -7.90 14.32 48.90
C GLY A 461 -6.79 14.76 49.87
N ILE A 462 -6.35 16.02 49.94
CA ILE A 462 -6.81 17.31 49.38
C ILE A 462 -5.51 18.11 49.12
N THR A 463 -5.33 18.87 48.03
CA THR A 463 -5.59 20.33 47.95
C THR A 463 -5.56 20.87 46.53
N GLU A 464 -6.40 21.87 46.25
CA GLU A 464 -6.33 22.70 45.05
C GLU A 464 -5.32 23.85 45.23
N HIS A 465 -4.56 24.16 44.17
CA HIS A 465 -3.94 25.47 43.98
C HIS A 465 -4.19 25.94 42.53
N PRO A 466 -4.71 27.17 42.32
CA PRO A 466 -5.06 27.64 40.98
C PRO A 466 -3.83 28.14 40.22
N GLY A 467 -3.46 27.49 39.11
CA GLY A 467 -2.29 27.91 38.33
C GLY A 467 -1.82 26.98 37.22
N GLU A 468 -2.70 26.21 36.58
CA GLU A 468 -2.35 25.43 35.39
C GLU A 468 -2.83 26.16 34.12
N MET A 469 -1.89 26.47 33.22
CA MET A 469 -2.16 27.24 32.00
C MET A 469 -2.74 26.34 30.90
N ASP A 470 -3.89 26.70 30.35
CA ASP A 470 -4.46 26.02 29.18
C ASP A 470 -3.74 26.39 27.87
N LEU A 471 -2.52 25.87 27.74
CA LEU A 471 -1.69 25.97 26.55
C LEU A 471 -2.33 25.31 25.32
N LEU A 472 -3.32 24.42 25.49
CA LEU A 472 -4.01 23.77 24.38
C LEU A 472 -5.15 24.64 23.85
N GLY A 473 -5.88 25.31 24.73
CA GLY A 473 -6.83 26.38 24.38
C GLY A 473 -6.17 27.48 23.57
N GLU A 474 -5.04 28.04 24.05
CA GLU A 474 -4.31 29.10 23.32
C GLU A 474 -3.82 28.64 21.92
N ILE A 475 -3.35 27.40 21.80
CA ILE A 475 -2.91 26.84 20.50
C ILE A 475 -4.10 26.64 19.54
N LEU A 476 -5.27 26.21 20.05
CA LEU A 476 -6.47 26.03 19.24
C LEU A 476 -7.08 27.37 18.79
N ASP A 477 -7.18 28.36 19.68
CA ASP A 477 -7.71 29.69 19.35
C ASP A 477 -6.81 30.43 18.35
N THR A 478 -5.48 30.29 18.48
CA THR A 478 -4.49 30.81 17.52
C THR A 478 -4.68 30.25 16.11
N LEU A 479 -5.30 29.07 15.96
CA LEU A 479 -5.58 28.42 14.68
C LEU A 479 -7.03 28.60 14.17
N SER A 480 -7.95 29.09 15.02
CA SER A 480 -9.41 29.10 14.75
C SER A 480 -9.96 30.48 14.33
N THR A 481 -9.14 31.52 14.27
CA THR A 481 -9.59 32.92 14.05
C THR A 481 -9.99 33.24 12.60
N HIS A 482 -11.21 32.84 12.23
CA HIS A 482 -11.92 33.42 11.08
C HIS A 482 -12.35 34.88 11.38
N SER A 483 -11.57 35.86 10.94
CA SER A 483 -12.04 37.25 10.79
C SER A 483 -11.27 38.00 9.71
N SER A 484 -11.94 38.93 9.04
CA SER A 484 -11.34 39.83 8.05
C SER A 484 -10.90 41.14 8.72
N ASP A 485 -9.61 41.49 8.64
CA ASP A 485 -9.24 42.87 8.32
C ASP A 485 -7.80 43.00 7.76
N GLN A 486 -7.42 44.22 7.40
CA GLN A 486 -6.27 44.52 6.55
C GLN A 486 -4.91 44.60 7.29
N GLY A 487 -3.90 43.96 6.70
CA GLY A 487 -2.65 44.69 6.41
C GLY A 487 -1.50 44.68 7.42
N LYS A 488 -1.02 43.51 7.87
CA LYS A 488 0.42 43.24 8.08
C LYS A 488 0.71 41.74 8.21
N LEU A 489 1.84 41.30 7.63
CA LEU A 489 2.25 39.89 7.62
C LEU A 489 3.18 39.57 8.80
N SER A 490 2.87 38.49 9.53
CA SER A 490 3.79 37.83 10.46
C SER A 490 4.38 36.56 9.81
N GLY A 491 5.64 36.26 10.11
CA GLY A 491 6.31 35.06 9.62
C GLY A 491 5.93 33.82 10.43
N ALA A 492 5.86 32.66 9.78
CA ALA A 492 5.62 31.38 10.46
C ALA A 492 6.78 31.07 11.44
N LYS A 493 6.47 30.97 12.73
CA LYS A 493 7.43 30.55 13.76
C LYS A 493 7.59 29.02 13.72
N SER A 494 8.83 28.54 13.76
CA SER A 494 9.12 27.14 14.10
C SER A 494 8.91 26.92 15.60
N LEU A 495 8.43 25.74 16.00
CA LEU A 495 8.40 25.31 17.39
C LEU A 495 9.74 24.64 17.74
N ASP A 496 10.78 25.46 17.88
CA ASP A 496 12.14 25.00 18.15
C ASP A 496 12.32 24.67 19.64
N PHE A 497 11.87 23.47 20.03
CA PHE A 497 11.97 22.96 21.40
C PHE A 497 13.37 22.39 21.71
N PHE A 498 14.37 23.26 21.79
CA PHE A 498 15.69 22.92 22.32
C PHE A 498 15.91 23.58 23.68
N ARG A 499 16.25 22.77 24.69
CA ARG A 499 16.81 23.29 25.95
C ARG A 499 18.17 23.92 25.64
N SER A 500 18.36 25.18 26.01
CA SER A 500 19.70 25.71 26.22
C SER A 500 20.40 24.90 27.32
N MET A 501 21.70 24.71 27.20
CA MET A 501 22.57 24.11 28.23
C MET A 501 23.41 25.19 28.93
N ASP A 502 23.23 26.46 28.56
CA ASP A 502 24.00 27.61 29.05
C ASP A 502 23.34 28.25 30.28
N ASP A 503 23.28 27.49 31.39
CA ASP A 503 22.95 28.01 32.72
C ASP A 503 23.57 27.12 33.83
N ILE A 504 24.90 27.19 33.97
CA ILE A 504 25.64 26.60 35.10
C ILE A 504 26.50 27.70 35.75
N ASP A 505 25.93 28.34 36.76
CA ASP A 505 26.50 29.50 37.47
C ASP A 505 27.64 29.07 38.42
N TYR A 506 28.89 29.21 37.97
CA TYR A 506 30.09 28.94 38.77
C TYR A 506 30.32 30.05 39.81
N LYS A 507 29.83 29.85 41.04
CA LYS A 507 30.17 30.71 42.19
C LYS A 507 31.35 30.17 42.97
N THR A 508 32.39 30.99 43.08
CA THR A 508 33.63 30.72 43.82
C THR A 508 33.47 30.98 45.32
N ALA A 509 33.86 30.00 46.14
CA ALA A 509 34.28 30.14 47.54
C ALA A 509 35.24 28.99 47.88
#